data_AF-A0A918QBA1-F1
#
_entry.id   AF-A0A918QBA1-F1
#
_cell.length_a   1.000
_cell.length_b   1.000
_cell.length_c   1.000
_cell.angle_alpha   90.00
_cell.angle_beta   90.00
_cell.angle_gamma   90.00
#
_symmetry.space_group_name_H-M   'P 1'
#
loop_
_entity.id
_entity.type
_entity.pdbx_description
1 polymer ?
#
loop_
_entity_poly.entity_id
_entity_poly.type
_entity_poly.pdbx_seq_one_letter_code
_entity_poly.pdbx_strand_id
1 'polypeptide(L)'
;MNKESFTVMGGGLLREALGAWRAGNRAFSVLYAGIACEHMLKAVLCHHDPVLISDKGDMAHRFHALGFGEADGAKPLKQAKTIGMAEAFRSAEIVMRGNMPISYKAFEPVMESRNGRAHSAWHDDQVTEQVVALSVKVADAIRNELSIASDDFWGEFDGVYTDLAKVAALPVKVERPDIETAATKLIAAEEEHAFHAGAVAGQMAASVALRGSHERSGEEQETVQEFSSRAAVGTALQCSGLRAQRAAVALLESYEVLPLDRHPVGGTRLKEFPYYLPGRRAEQARTALAVKTMVARRVAAGFQKGCSIGSSDAAKVLSSAYSSSVRMVASGSLEAVAKVIASVFEYGTVGAAPFTDDVESLGWMFHCPACGAWGDMYGNVEQEECPCGGHPNCQSSDGFRTITTPRKFYCTACSLTLDDKEELEAAALPSEEEDLDEKCPHG
;
A
#
# COMPACT_ATOMS: atom_id res chain seq x y z
N MET A 1 17.71 -3.57 3.74
CA MET A 1 17.44 -2.54 2.70
C MET A 1 18.77 -1.95 2.27
N ASN A 2 19.06 -1.91 0.96
CA ASN A 2 20.35 -1.42 0.45
C ASN A 2 20.18 -0.56 -0.81
N LYS A 3 21.26 0.14 -1.19
CA LYS A 3 21.33 1.01 -2.37
C LYS A 3 20.84 0.29 -3.62
N GLU A 4 21.32 -0.94 -3.86
CA GLU A 4 21.04 -1.73 -5.05
C GLU A 4 19.54 -1.98 -5.21
N SER A 5 18.86 -2.37 -4.13
CA SER A 5 17.40 -2.63 -4.16
C SER A 5 16.61 -1.37 -4.52
N PHE A 6 16.99 -0.23 -3.94
CA PHE A 6 16.35 1.06 -4.22
C PHE A 6 16.61 1.53 -5.65
N THR A 7 17.85 1.41 -6.13
CA THR A 7 18.21 1.77 -7.51
C THR A 7 17.47 0.91 -8.53
N VAL A 8 17.44 -0.41 -8.34
CA VAL A 8 16.76 -1.34 -9.24
C VAL A 8 15.25 -1.04 -9.30
N MET A 9 14.63 -0.84 -8.13
CA MET A 9 13.20 -0.50 -8.05
C MET A 9 12.90 0.86 -8.65
N GLY A 10 13.69 1.89 -8.31
CA GLY A 10 13.53 3.25 -8.83
C GLY A 10 13.73 3.33 -10.34
N GLY A 11 14.80 2.73 -10.88
CA GLY A 11 15.05 2.68 -12.33
C GLY A 11 13.97 1.90 -13.07
N GLY A 12 13.53 0.76 -12.52
CA GLY A 12 12.40 0.00 -13.07
C GLY A 12 11.13 0.85 -13.18
N LEU A 13 10.72 1.50 -12.08
CA LEU A 13 9.52 2.33 -12.04
C LEU A 13 9.61 3.57 -12.93
N LEU A 14 10.79 4.16 -13.11
CA LEU A 14 10.97 5.27 -14.07
C LEU A 14 10.77 4.82 -15.52
N ARG A 15 11.27 3.64 -15.89
CA ARG A 15 11.00 3.07 -17.23
C ARG A 15 9.51 2.78 -17.42
N GLU A 16 8.82 2.28 -16.40
CA GLU A 16 7.36 2.11 -16.42
C GLU A 16 6.65 3.47 -16.55
N ALA A 17 7.15 4.51 -15.86
CA ALA A 17 6.61 5.86 -15.97
C ALA A 17 6.72 6.44 -17.39
N LEU A 18 7.88 6.24 -18.04
CA LEU A 18 8.11 6.67 -19.42
C LEU A 18 7.35 5.80 -20.43
N GLY A 19 7.18 4.50 -20.15
CA GLY A 19 6.33 3.60 -20.93
C GLY A 19 4.86 4.03 -20.89
N ALA A 20 4.34 4.33 -19.70
CA ALA A 20 3.01 4.88 -19.52
C ALA A 20 2.88 6.26 -20.21
N TRP A 21 3.91 7.11 -20.15
CA TRP A 21 3.93 8.37 -20.88
C TRP A 21 3.86 8.16 -22.40
N ARG A 22 4.65 7.23 -22.94
CA ARG A 22 4.63 6.85 -24.36
C ARG A 22 3.24 6.38 -24.80
N ALA A 23 2.55 5.62 -23.95
CA ALA A 23 1.21 5.12 -24.20
C ALA A 23 0.08 6.16 -23.98
N GLY A 24 0.39 7.41 -23.58
CA GLY A 24 -0.61 8.42 -23.27
C GLY A 24 -1.27 8.28 -21.89
N ASN A 25 -0.82 7.31 -21.08
CA ASN A 25 -1.34 7.01 -19.75
C ASN A 25 -0.73 7.92 -18.68
N ARG A 26 -1.10 9.21 -18.75
CA ARG A 26 -0.58 10.30 -17.90
C ARG A 26 -0.70 10.01 -16.40
N ALA A 27 -1.82 9.45 -15.97
CA ALA A 27 -2.07 9.15 -14.55
C ALA A 27 -1.09 8.12 -13.98
N PHE A 28 -0.86 7.03 -14.70
CA PHE A 28 0.12 6.00 -14.33
C PHE A 28 1.55 6.54 -14.39
N SER A 29 1.85 7.34 -15.42
CA SER A 29 3.17 7.95 -15.58
C SER A 29 3.56 8.78 -14.36
N VAL A 30 2.67 9.66 -13.87
CA VAL A 30 2.91 10.45 -12.66
C VAL A 30 3.07 9.58 -11.42
N LEU A 31 2.21 8.57 -11.25
CA LEU A 31 2.27 7.68 -10.08
C LEU A 31 3.62 6.95 -10.02
N TYR A 32 4.03 6.32 -11.13
CA TYR A 32 5.29 5.61 -11.21
C TYR A 32 6.48 6.55 -11.03
N ALA A 33 6.46 7.73 -11.67
CA ALA A 33 7.53 8.72 -11.55
C ALA A 33 7.71 9.19 -10.09
N GLY A 34 6.61 9.47 -9.38
CA GLY A 34 6.65 9.85 -7.97
C GLY A 34 7.24 8.75 -7.08
N ILE A 35 6.73 7.51 -7.18
CA ILE A 35 7.24 6.38 -6.37
C ILE A 35 8.72 6.13 -6.69
N ALA A 36 9.10 6.14 -7.97
CA ALA A 36 10.47 5.95 -8.39
C ALA A 36 11.41 7.00 -7.82
N CYS A 37 11.01 8.27 -7.84
CA CYS A 37 11.80 9.37 -7.31
C CYS A 37 12.06 9.21 -5.80
N GLU A 38 11.07 8.76 -5.03
CA GLU A 38 11.24 8.42 -3.62
C GLU A 38 12.29 7.31 -3.41
N HIS A 39 12.23 6.24 -4.21
CA HIS A 39 13.22 5.17 -4.14
C HIS A 39 14.62 5.66 -4.53
N MET A 40 14.76 6.47 -5.58
CA MET A 40 16.06 7.02 -5.98
C MET A 40 16.65 7.94 -4.89
N LEU A 41 15.83 8.79 -4.26
CA LEU A 41 16.26 9.60 -3.12
C LEU A 41 16.75 8.72 -1.95
N LYS A 42 16.05 7.63 -1.65
CA LYS A 42 16.49 6.65 -0.65
C LYS A 42 17.74 5.88 -1.07
N ALA A 43 17.95 5.65 -2.37
CA ALA A 43 19.13 4.99 -2.91
C ALA A 43 20.39 5.83 -2.63
N VAL A 44 20.36 7.13 -2.93
CA VAL A 44 21.52 8.01 -2.67
C VAL A 44 21.81 8.14 -1.18
N LEU A 45 20.78 8.23 -0.34
CA LEU A 45 20.97 8.21 1.12
C LEU A 45 21.61 6.91 1.61
N CYS A 46 21.09 5.76 1.18
CA CYS A 46 21.67 4.45 1.51
C CYS A 46 23.10 4.29 1.01
N HIS A 47 23.47 4.92 -0.10
CA HIS A 47 24.84 4.87 -0.61
C HIS A 47 25.83 5.55 0.33
N HIS A 48 25.42 6.62 1.00
CA HIS A 48 26.23 7.29 2.01
C HIS A 48 26.17 6.59 3.36
N ASP A 49 24.97 6.32 3.87
CA ASP A 49 24.74 5.59 5.11
C ASP A 49 23.29 5.07 5.17
N PRO A 50 23.05 3.75 5.26
CA PRO A 50 21.71 3.18 5.35
C PRO A 50 20.85 3.73 6.50
N VAL A 51 21.45 4.22 7.60
CA VAL A 51 20.70 4.81 8.72
C VAL A 51 19.93 6.06 8.28
N LEU A 52 20.38 6.78 7.24
CA LEU A 52 19.77 8.02 6.77
C LEU A 52 18.35 7.86 6.22
N ILE A 53 17.92 6.64 5.89
CA ILE A 53 16.54 6.39 5.45
C ILE A 53 15.60 5.98 6.60
N SER A 54 16.09 5.85 7.83
CA SER A 54 15.28 5.44 8.99
C SER A 54 14.37 6.57 9.45
N ASP A 55 13.08 6.28 9.66
CA ASP A 55 12.16 7.27 10.23
C ASP A 55 12.59 7.70 11.65
N LYS A 56 12.12 8.87 12.08
CA LYS A 56 12.41 9.41 13.42
C LYS A 56 11.75 8.53 14.48
N GLY A 57 12.58 7.83 15.24
CA GLY A 57 12.12 6.91 16.29
C GLY A 57 11.92 5.47 15.82
N ASP A 58 12.14 5.16 14.55
CA ASP A 58 12.17 3.76 14.14
C ASP A 58 13.50 3.10 14.49
N MET A 59 13.47 2.29 15.54
CA MET A 59 14.62 1.50 15.99
C MET A 59 14.80 0.22 15.17
N ALA A 60 13.75 -0.29 14.52
CA ALA A 60 13.86 -1.52 13.71
C ALA A 60 14.83 -1.29 12.55
N HIS A 61 14.61 -0.25 11.74
CA HIS A 61 15.52 0.06 10.64
C HIS A 61 16.95 0.30 11.13
N ARG A 62 17.11 1.07 12.22
CA ARG A 62 18.42 1.47 12.75
C ARG A 62 19.24 0.28 13.21
N PHE A 63 18.66 -0.63 13.99
CA PHE A 63 19.39 -1.83 14.44
C PHE A 63 19.81 -2.70 13.27
N HIS A 64 18.92 -2.90 12.28
CA HIS A 64 19.27 -3.64 11.06
C HIS A 64 20.36 -2.95 10.24
N ALA A 65 20.29 -1.63 10.06
CA ALA A 65 21.30 -0.85 9.35
C ALA A 65 22.68 -0.87 10.04
N LEU A 66 22.70 -0.98 11.37
CA LEU A 66 23.92 -1.05 12.17
C LEU A 66 24.47 -2.48 12.37
N GLY A 67 23.82 -3.50 11.79
CA GLY A 67 24.25 -4.90 11.93
C GLY A 67 23.78 -5.61 13.20
N PHE A 68 22.88 -5.01 13.97
CA PHE A 68 22.26 -5.58 15.18
C PHE A 68 20.87 -6.14 14.93
N GLY A 69 20.51 -6.43 13.68
CA GLY A 69 19.17 -6.87 13.30
C GLY A 69 18.72 -8.20 13.94
N GLU A 70 19.68 -9.04 14.33
CA GLU A 70 19.47 -10.35 14.96
C GLU A 70 19.62 -10.31 16.49
N ALA A 71 19.88 -9.15 17.09
CA ALA A 71 20.05 -9.03 18.53
C ALA A 71 18.70 -9.17 19.25
N ASP A 72 18.71 -9.71 20.47
CA ASP A 72 17.51 -9.83 21.30
C ASP A 72 16.86 -8.46 21.53
N GLY A 73 15.56 -8.37 21.27
CA GLY A 73 14.78 -7.13 21.35
C GLY A 73 14.83 -6.24 20.09
N ALA A 74 15.66 -6.56 19.09
CA ALA A 74 15.60 -5.88 17.80
C ALA A 74 14.30 -6.26 17.07
N LYS A 75 13.50 -5.25 16.70
CA LYS A 75 12.28 -5.48 15.92
C LYS A 75 12.63 -6.02 14.53
N PRO A 76 11.83 -6.95 13.98
CA PRO A 76 12.03 -7.46 12.62
C PRO A 76 12.07 -6.35 11.57
N LEU A 77 12.90 -6.51 10.53
CA LEU A 77 13.03 -5.53 9.43
C LEU A 77 11.69 -5.23 8.73
N LYS A 78 10.74 -6.17 8.74
CA LYS A 78 9.38 -5.98 8.20
C LYS A 78 8.57 -4.89 8.92
N GLN A 79 8.95 -4.55 10.16
CA GLN A 79 8.33 -3.47 10.93
C GLN A 79 9.08 -2.14 10.78
N ALA A 80 10.14 -2.10 9.97
CA ALA A 80 10.91 -0.90 9.74
C ALA A 80 10.11 0.16 8.98
N LYS A 81 10.15 1.38 9.49
CA LYS A 81 9.61 2.59 8.88
C LYS A 81 10.76 3.40 8.30
N THR A 82 10.58 3.79 7.04
CA THR A 82 11.52 4.67 6.36
C THR A 82 10.96 6.09 6.28
N ILE A 83 11.84 7.08 6.18
CA ILE A 83 11.46 8.47 5.94
C ILE A 83 10.60 8.62 4.67
N GLY A 84 9.73 9.63 4.66
CA GLY A 84 8.95 10.00 3.48
C GLY A 84 9.76 10.80 2.44
N MET A 85 9.18 10.98 1.24
CA MET A 85 9.82 11.69 0.12
C MET A 85 10.34 13.09 0.47
N ALA A 86 9.59 13.87 1.24
CA ALA A 86 9.97 15.24 1.61
C ALA A 86 11.22 15.31 2.50
N GLU A 87 11.36 14.36 3.43
CA GLU A 87 12.57 14.25 4.24
C GLU A 87 13.72 13.64 3.42
N ALA A 88 13.42 12.64 2.58
CA ALA A 88 14.40 12.05 1.68
C ALA A 88 15.02 13.08 0.73
N PHE A 89 14.22 13.99 0.15
CA PHE A 89 14.73 15.06 -0.72
C PHE A 89 15.66 16.02 0.01
N ARG A 90 15.25 16.52 1.19
CA ARG A 90 16.08 17.45 1.98
C ARG A 90 17.41 16.81 2.39
N SER A 91 17.38 15.55 2.81
CA SER A 91 18.60 14.81 3.14
C SER A 91 19.46 14.57 1.91
N ALA A 92 18.85 14.22 0.75
CA ALA A 92 19.56 14.02 -0.50
C ALA A 92 20.28 15.28 -0.97
N GLU A 93 19.63 16.45 -0.88
CA GLU A 93 20.23 17.75 -1.21
C GLU A 93 21.52 18.03 -0.40
N ILE A 94 21.53 17.66 0.89
CA ILE A 94 22.69 17.80 1.78
C ILE A 94 23.82 16.85 1.34
N VAL A 95 23.53 15.55 1.19
CA VAL A 95 24.58 14.55 0.88
C VAL A 95 25.14 14.71 -0.53
N MET A 96 24.33 15.21 -1.48
CA MET A 96 24.74 15.53 -2.85
C MET A 96 25.49 16.88 -2.95
N ARG A 97 25.67 17.61 -1.84
CA ARG A 97 26.54 18.81 -1.74
C ARG A 97 26.29 19.87 -2.83
N GLY A 98 25.02 20.11 -3.17
CA GLY A 98 24.62 21.08 -4.20
C GLY A 98 24.50 20.53 -5.62
N ASN A 99 24.74 19.23 -5.84
CA ASN A 99 24.50 18.57 -7.13
C ASN A 99 23.01 18.27 -7.40
N MET A 100 22.12 18.52 -6.44
CA MET A 100 20.67 18.37 -6.64
C MET A 100 20.19 19.42 -7.66
N PRO A 101 19.52 19.03 -8.76
CA PRO A 101 19.38 19.91 -9.92
C PRO A 101 18.15 20.84 -9.85
N ILE A 102 17.40 20.79 -8.75
CA ILE A 102 16.22 21.61 -8.46
C ILE A 102 16.15 21.90 -6.96
N SER A 103 15.48 22.98 -6.58
CA SER A 103 15.23 23.30 -5.17
C SER A 103 14.08 22.49 -4.59
N TYR A 104 14.01 22.39 -3.27
CA TYR A 104 12.88 21.78 -2.56
C TYR A 104 11.52 22.33 -3.01
N LYS A 105 11.41 23.65 -3.16
CA LYS A 105 10.18 24.31 -3.64
C LYS A 105 9.80 23.89 -5.05
N ALA A 106 10.79 23.75 -5.95
CA ALA A 106 10.53 23.29 -7.30
C ALA A 106 10.14 21.80 -7.35
N PHE A 107 10.50 21.02 -6.33
CA PHE A 107 10.15 19.61 -6.21
C PHE A 107 8.77 19.37 -5.58
N GLU A 108 8.15 20.39 -5.00
CA GLU A 108 6.84 20.32 -4.33
C GLU A 108 5.74 19.68 -5.19
N PRO A 109 5.59 20.00 -6.49
CA PRO A 109 4.59 19.33 -7.33
C PRO A 109 4.77 17.81 -7.40
N VAL A 110 6.01 17.29 -7.36
CA VAL A 110 6.27 15.85 -7.36
C VAL A 110 5.82 15.22 -6.04
N MET A 111 6.13 15.87 -4.92
CA MET A 111 5.71 15.43 -3.58
C MET A 111 4.20 15.46 -3.43
N GLU A 112 3.56 16.54 -3.86
CA GLU A 112 2.12 16.71 -3.86
C GLU A 112 1.42 15.76 -4.81
N SER A 113 1.98 15.49 -5.99
CA SER A 113 1.40 14.52 -6.92
C SER A 113 1.55 13.10 -6.38
N ARG A 114 2.69 12.75 -5.78
CA ARG A 114 2.86 11.46 -5.11
C ARG A 114 1.91 11.35 -3.94
N ASN A 115 1.87 12.31 -3.02
CA ASN A 115 1.02 12.25 -1.83
C ASN A 115 -0.46 12.42 -2.16
N GLY A 116 -0.82 13.33 -3.04
CA GLY A 116 -2.17 13.57 -3.52
C GLY A 116 -2.72 12.36 -4.26
N ARG A 117 -1.95 11.77 -5.19
CA ARG A 117 -2.33 10.50 -5.81
C ARG A 117 -2.27 9.35 -4.82
N ALA A 118 -1.33 9.34 -3.87
CA ALA A 118 -1.14 8.24 -2.90
C ALA A 118 -2.21 8.20 -1.79
N HIS A 119 -2.68 9.35 -1.36
CA HIS A 119 -3.42 9.50 -0.10
C HIS A 119 -4.74 10.22 -0.30
N SER A 120 -4.82 11.17 -1.23
CA SER A 120 -5.98 12.06 -1.40
C SER A 120 -6.78 11.79 -2.67
N ALA A 121 -6.38 10.82 -3.49
CA ALA A 121 -6.98 10.51 -4.79
C ALA A 121 -7.12 11.72 -5.73
N TRP A 122 -6.32 12.77 -5.51
CA TRP A 122 -6.37 14.02 -6.22
C TRP A 122 -5.05 14.29 -6.92
N HIS A 123 -5.14 14.81 -8.14
CA HIS A 123 -4.00 15.27 -8.92
C HIS A 123 -4.45 16.37 -9.85
N ASP A 124 -3.65 17.42 -9.94
CA ASP A 124 -3.84 18.46 -10.94
C ASP A 124 -3.25 18.01 -12.29
N ASP A 125 -4.13 17.68 -13.24
CA ASP A 125 -3.69 17.21 -14.56
C ASP A 125 -2.84 18.24 -15.30
N GLN A 126 -2.91 19.53 -14.95
CA GLN A 126 -2.11 20.60 -15.55
C GLN A 126 -0.62 20.49 -15.22
N VAL A 127 -0.24 19.86 -14.10
CA VAL A 127 1.17 19.70 -13.68
C VAL A 127 1.76 18.34 -14.05
N THR A 128 1.02 17.49 -14.78
CA THR A 128 1.45 16.12 -15.09
C THR A 128 2.81 16.07 -15.79
N GLU A 129 2.98 16.84 -16.88
CA GLU A 129 4.25 16.88 -17.62
C GLU A 129 5.40 17.37 -16.75
N GLN A 130 5.15 18.44 -15.99
CA GLN A 130 6.11 19.02 -15.06
C GLN A 130 6.58 17.99 -14.03
N VAL A 131 5.65 17.22 -13.45
CA VAL A 131 5.98 16.22 -12.42
C VAL A 131 6.85 15.11 -12.96
N VAL A 132 6.53 14.58 -14.15
CA VAL A 132 7.33 13.52 -14.78
C VAL A 132 8.71 14.07 -15.16
N ALA A 133 8.77 15.25 -15.77
CA ALA A 133 10.04 15.88 -16.16
C ALA A 133 10.95 16.17 -14.96
N LEU A 134 10.40 16.70 -13.86
CA LEU A 134 11.14 16.94 -12.62
C LEU A 134 11.63 15.64 -11.99
N SER A 135 10.79 14.60 -11.98
CA SER A 135 11.16 13.28 -11.45
C SER A 135 12.31 12.66 -12.24
N VAL A 136 12.25 12.73 -13.57
CA VAL A 136 13.34 12.29 -14.46
C VAL A 136 14.63 13.08 -14.20
N LYS A 137 14.53 14.42 -14.07
CA LYS A 137 15.67 15.29 -13.81
C LYS A 137 16.36 14.96 -12.48
N VAL A 138 15.59 14.77 -11.40
CA VAL A 138 16.12 14.37 -10.08
C VAL A 138 16.75 12.99 -10.14
N ALA A 139 16.06 12.01 -10.75
CA ALA A 139 16.55 10.65 -10.85
C ALA A 139 17.84 10.55 -11.67
N ASP A 140 17.98 11.32 -12.75
CA ASP A 140 19.20 11.32 -13.56
C ASP A 140 20.38 11.93 -12.81
N ALA A 141 20.17 13.00 -12.03
CA ALA A 141 21.21 13.55 -11.16
C ALA A 141 21.65 12.54 -10.10
N ILE A 142 20.71 11.82 -9.50
CA ILE A 142 21.03 10.75 -8.55
C ILE A 142 21.75 9.58 -9.23
N ARG A 143 21.30 9.17 -10.42
CA ARG A 143 21.97 8.12 -11.22
C ARG A 143 23.44 8.47 -11.47
N ASN A 144 23.69 9.73 -11.86
CA ASN A 144 25.05 10.24 -12.07
C ASN A 144 25.87 10.23 -10.77
N GLU A 145 25.31 10.71 -9.65
CA GLU A 145 25.97 10.68 -8.32
C GLU A 145 26.35 9.25 -7.91
N LEU A 146 25.46 8.28 -8.19
CA LEU A 146 25.68 6.87 -7.91
C LEU A 146 26.56 6.14 -8.94
N SER A 147 27.06 6.84 -9.96
CA SER A 147 27.89 6.28 -11.04
C SER A 147 27.24 5.08 -11.77
N ILE A 148 25.92 5.12 -11.95
CA ILE A 148 25.18 4.08 -12.68
C ILE A 148 25.17 4.43 -14.16
N ALA A 149 25.49 3.48 -15.03
CA ALA A 149 25.49 3.70 -16.48
C ALA A 149 24.08 4.10 -16.98
N SER A 150 24.05 4.97 -17.98
CA SER A 150 22.80 5.56 -18.49
C SER A 150 21.91 4.52 -19.17
N ASP A 151 22.52 3.67 -19.98
CA ASP A 151 21.88 2.56 -20.70
C ASP A 151 21.34 1.49 -19.74
N ASP A 152 22.09 1.12 -18.70
CA ASP A 152 21.62 0.19 -17.67
C ASP A 152 20.39 0.71 -16.90
N PHE A 153 20.34 2.03 -16.66
CA PHE A 153 19.28 2.66 -15.89
C PHE A 153 18.04 3.01 -16.73
N TRP A 154 18.21 3.63 -17.89
CA TRP A 154 17.11 4.09 -18.74
C TRP A 154 16.65 3.04 -19.75
N GLY A 155 17.48 2.04 -20.05
CA GLY A 155 17.15 0.96 -20.97
C GLY A 155 16.78 1.50 -22.36
N GLU A 156 15.59 1.16 -22.86
CA GLU A 156 15.14 1.61 -24.18
C GLU A 156 14.90 3.13 -24.29
N PHE A 157 14.83 3.83 -23.16
CA PHE A 157 14.62 5.29 -23.13
C PHE A 157 15.94 6.06 -23.07
N ASP A 158 17.08 5.37 -23.09
CA ASP A 158 18.40 6.02 -23.10
C ASP A 158 18.52 7.01 -24.27
N GLY A 159 19.11 8.17 -24.01
CA GLY A 159 19.24 9.26 -24.98
C GLY A 159 17.97 10.06 -25.30
N VAL A 160 16.77 9.62 -24.86
CA VAL A 160 15.52 10.35 -25.10
C VAL A 160 14.74 10.71 -23.83
N TYR A 161 15.06 10.11 -22.69
CA TYR A 161 14.32 10.25 -21.42
C TYR A 161 14.11 11.71 -20.96
N THR A 162 15.00 12.64 -21.31
CA THR A 162 14.88 14.06 -20.97
C THR A 162 13.87 14.84 -21.81
N ASP A 163 13.36 14.25 -22.90
CA ASP A 163 12.45 14.90 -23.85
C ASP A 163 11.17 14.06 -23.96
N LEU A 164 10.18 14.44 -23.16
CA LEU A 164 8.90 13.73 -23.06
C LEU A 164 8.12 13.71 -24.38
N ALA A 165 8.35 14.66 -25.29
CA ALA A 165 7.77 14.62 -26.63
C ALA A 165 8.41 13.52 -27.49
N LYS A 166 9.74 13.36 -27.41
CA LYS A 166 10.43 12.23 -28.06
C LYS A 166 10.04 10.89 -27.47
N VAL A 167 9.92 10.79 -26.13
CA VAL A 167 9.41 9.58 -25.47
C VAL A 167 8.01 9.22 -25.99
N ALA A 168 7.13 10.20 -26.15
CA ALA A 168 5.79 10.01 -26.71
C ALA A 168 5.79 9.58 -28.18
N ALA A 169 6.80 9.98 -28.95
CA ALA A 169 6.95 9.63 -30.37
C ALA A 169 7.61 8.26 -30.61
N LEU A 170 8.20 7.64 -29.58
CA LEU A 170 8.78 6.30 -29.71
C LEU A 170 7.71 5.26 -30.06
N PRO A 171 8.02 4.27 -30.92
CA PRO A 171 7.10 3.18 -31.17
C PRO A 171 6.80 2.41 -29.88
N VAL A 172 5.53 2.07 -29.67
CA VAL A 172 5.09 1.23 -28.56
C VAL A 172 5.58 -0.19 -28.85
N LYS A 173 6.57 -0.68 -28.08
CA LYS A 173 7.23 -1.98 -28.33
C LYS A 173 6.40 -3.21 -27.98
N VAL A 174 5.40 -3.05 -27.13
CA VAL A 174 4.59 -4.17 -26.63
C VAL A 174 3.14 -3.84 -26.90
N GLU A 175 2.44 -4.72 -27.62
CA GLU A 175 0.98 -4.87 -27.55
C GLU A 175 0.64 -5.35 -26.15
N ARG A 176 0.91 -4.53 -25.12
CA ARG A 176 0.21 -4.72 -23.87
C ARG A 176 -1.21 -4.31 -24.23
N PRO A 177 -2.20 -5.22 -24.15
CA PRO A 177 -3.57 -4.80 -24.34
C PRO A 177 -3.78 -3.63 -23.37
N ASP A 178 -4.34 -2.52 -23.88
CA ASP A 178 -4.36 -1.19 -23.25
C ASP A 178 -5.19 -1.18 -21.95
N ILE A 179 -4.64 -1.86 -20.94
CA ILE A 179 -5.25 -2.08 -19.65
C ILE A 179 -5.28 -0.78 -18.88
N GLU A 180 -4.33 0.12 -19.11
CA GLU A 180 -4.32 1.44 -18.49
C GLU A 180 -5.49 2.31 -18.98
N THR A 181 -5.82 2.30 -20.28
CA THR A 181 -7.03 2.98 -20.76
C THR A 181 -8.30 2.32 -20.23
N ALA A 182 -8.37 0.99 -20.22
CA ALA A 182 -9.52 0.28 -19.68
C ALA A 182 -9.67 0.51 -18.17
N ALA A 183 -8.56 0.56 -17.43
CA ALA A 183 -8.51 0.92 -16.02
C ALA A 183 -8.95 2.36 -15.81
N THR A 184 -8.53 3.30 -16.67
CA THR A 184 -8.97 4.70 -16.59
C THR A 184 -10.48 4.83 -16.77
N LYS A 185 -11.05 4.09 -17.74
CA LYS A 185 -12.51 4.03 -17.93
C LYS A 185 -13.23 3.42 -16.72
N LEU A 186 -12.70 2.30 -16.21
CA LEU A 186 -13.23 1.65 -15.01
C LEU A 186 -13.19 2.60 -13.81
N ILE A 187 -12.06 3.26 -13.58
CA ILE A 187 -11.85 4.24 -12.51
C ILE A 187 -12.93 5.34 -12.57
N ALA A 188 -13.17 5.91 -13.74
CA ALA A 188 -14.16 6.97 -13.90
C ALA A 188 -15.58 6.46 -13.61
N ALA A 189 -15.94 5.28 -14.10
CA ALA A 189 -17.23 4.67 -13.84
C ALA A 189 -17.43 4.36 -12.34
N GLU A 190 -16.43 3.75 -11.69
CA GLU A 190 -16.51 3.42 -10.27
C GLU A 190 -16.52 4.66 -9.37
N GLU A 191 -15.81 5.74 -9.74
CA GLU A 191 -15.90 7.04 -9.06
C GLU A 191 -17.32 7.64 -9.13
N GLU A 192 -17.94 7.62 -10.31
CA GLU A 192 -19.32 8.12 -10.50
C GLU A 192 -20.34 7.29 -9.70
N HIS A 193 -20.22 5.96 -9.73
CA HIS A 193 -21.08 5.09 -8.93
C HIS A 193 -20.91 5.32 -7.43
N ALA A 194 -19.67 5.45 -6.96
CA ALA A 194 -19.38 5.73 -5.55
C ALA A 194 -19.91 7.11 -5.13
N PHE A 195 -19.79 8.11 -6.01
CA PHE A 195 -20.39 9.43 -5.79
C PHE A 195 -21.90 9.36 -5.59
N HIS A 196 -22.63 8.66 -6.46
CA HIS A 196 -24.07 8.50 -6.30
C HIS A 196 -24.44 7.75 -5.02
N ALA A 197 -23.71 6.66 -4.70
CA ALA A 197 -23.91 5.91 -3.47
C ALA A 197 -23.71 6.79 -2.21
N GLY A 198 -22.64 7.58 -2.19
CA GLY A 198 -22.35 8.51 -1.08
C GLY A 198 -23.41 9.60 -0.95
N ALA A 199 -23.89 10.16 -2.06
CA ALA A 199 -24.95 11.16 -2.04
C ALA A 199 -26.27 10.61 -1.49
N VAL A 200 -26.69 9.42 -1.95
CA VAL A 200 -27.91 8.75 -1.45
C VAL A 200 -27.77 8.40 0.03
N ALA A 201 -26.61 7.88 0.46
CA ALA A 201 -26.36 7.57 1.85
C ALA A 201 -26.43 8.81 2.75
N GLY A 202 -25.84 9.92 2.32
CA GLY A 202 -25.90 11.20 3.05
C GLY A 202 -27.33 11.73 3.19
N GLN A 203 -28.11 11.68 2.10
CA GLN A 203 -29.53 12.08 2.11
C GLN A 203 -30.39 11.17 3.00
N MET A 204 -30.13 9.85 2.97
CA MET A 204 -30.82 8.88 3.82
C MET A 204 -30.54 9.17 5.30
N ALA A 205 -29.27 9.36 5.67
CA ALA A 205 -28.87 9.68 7.03
C ALA A 205 -29.55 10.96 7.54
N ALA A 206 -29.56 12.03 6.73
CA ALA A 206 -30.23 13.28 7.04
C ALA A 206 -31.75 13.11 7.19
N SER A 207 -32.39 12.36 6.29
CA SER A 207 -33.83 12.12 6.32
C SER A 207 -34.26 11.35 7.58
N VAL A 208 -33.48 10.35 7.99
CA VAL A 208 -33.70 9.60 9.23
C VAL A 208 -33.50 10.50 10.45
N ALA A 209 -32.46 11.32 10.47
CA ALA A 209 -32.19 12.25 11.56
C ALA A 209 -33.33 13.27 11.73
N LEU A 210 -33.90 13.79 10.64
CA LEU A 210 -34.99 14.78 10.69
C LEU A 210 -36.34 14.18 11.11
N ARG A 211 -36.58 12.90 10.85
CA ARG A 211 -37.88 12.27 11.18
C ARG A 211 -38.05 12.20 12.69
N GLY A 212 -39.04 12.93 13.23
CA GLY A 212 -39.34 12.95 14.67
C GLY A 212 -38.38 13.81 15.50
N SER A 213 -37.56 14.67 14.87
CA SER A 213 -36.56 15.49 15.58
C SER A 213 -37.19 16.48 16.57
N HIS A 214 -38.44 16.90 16.35
CA HIS A 214 -39.17 17.80 17.24
C HIS A 214 -39.62 17.15 18.56
N GLU A 215 -39.60 15.81 18.64
CA GLU A 215 -40.00 15.04 19.82
C GLU A 215 -38.79 14.57 20.64
N ARG A 216 -37.58 14.69 20.10
CA ARG A 216 -36.34 14.23 20.74
C ARG A 216 -35.68 15.34 21.54
N SER A 217 -35.04 14.97 22.64
CA SER A 217 -34.04 15.82 23.28
C SER A 217 -32.81 16.02 22.39
N GLY A 218 -31.97 17.00 22.71
CA GLY A 218 -30.74 17.26 21.94
C GLY A 218 -29.78 16.06 21.89
N GLU A 219 -29.62 15.35 23.02
CA GLU A 219 -28.75 14.18 23.13
C GLU A 219 -29.28 12.98 22.33
N GLU A 220 -30.59 12.72 22.40
CA GLU A 220 -31.22 11.68 21.58
C GLU A 220 -31.11 12.01 20.08
N GLN A 221 -31.26 13.28 19.71
CA GLN A 221 -31.12 13.72 18.33
C GLN A 221 -29.69 13.52 17.81
N GLU A 222 -28.68 13.87 18.61
CA GLU A 222 -27.26 13.64 18.28
C GLU A 222 -26.96 12.15 18.10
N THR A 223 -27.45 11.30 19.02
CA THR A 223 -27.29 9.83 18.95
C THR A 223 -27.92 9.25 17.68
N VAL A 224 -29.15 9.65 17.37
CA VAL A 224 -29.85 9.18 16.15
C VAL A 224 -29.11 9.64 14.90
N GLN A 225 -28.61 10.88 14.88
CA GLN A 225 -27.86 11.43 13.77
C GLN A 225 -26.52 10.71 13.54
N GLU A 226 -25.77 10.42 14.61
CA GLU A 226 -24.53 9.67 14.53
C GLU A 226 -24.79 8.25 14.02
N PHE A 227 -25.76 7.55 14.63
CA PHE A 227 -26.09 6.18 14.27
C PHE A 227 -26.58 6.06 12.82
N SER A 228 -27.50 6.94 12.39
CA SER A 228 -28.02 6.92 11.02
C SER A 228 -26.93 7.21 9.99
N SER A 229 -26.03 8.15 10.30
CA SER A 229 -24.88 8.49 9.45
C SER A 229 -23.92 7.30 9.35
N ARG A 230 -23.52 6.70 10.48
CA ARG A 230 -22.61 5.55 10.49
C ARG A 230 -23.19 4.35 9.75
N ALA A 231 -24.46 4.01 9.98
CA ALA A 231 -25.10 2.89 9.33
C ALA A 231 -25.26 3.09 7.81
N ALA A 232 -25.82 4.23 7.37
CA ALA A 232 -26.06 4.50 5.96
C ALA A 232 -24.75 4.67 5.17
N VAL A 233 -23.83 5.47 5.69
CA VAL A 233 -22.54 5.75 5.03
C VAL A 233 -21.63 4.53 5.07
N GLY A 234 -21.56 3.80 6.19
CA GLY A 234 -20.78 2.57 6.30
C GLY A 234 -21.23 1.50 5.31
N THR A 235 -22.53 1.23 5.24
CA THR A 235 -23.11 0.25 4.30
C THR A 235 -22.83 0.64 2.85
N ALA A 236 -23.05 1.91 2.49
CA ALA A 236 -22.85 2.37 1.12
C ALA A 236 -21.37 2.31 0.71
N LEU A 237 -20.45 2.67 1.62
CA LEU A 237 -19.01 2.58 1.36
C LEU A 237 -18.57 1.12 1.14
N GLN A 238 -19.05 0.19 1.98
CA GLN A 238 -18.73 -1.24 1.84
C GLN A 238 -19.23 -1.80 0.50
N CYS A 239 -20.48 -1.50 0.13
CA CYS A 239 -21.06 -1.92 -1.15
C CYS A 239 -20.29 -1.35 -2.36
N SER A 240 -19.95 -0.06 -2.33
CA SER A 240 -19.14 0.58 -3.38
C SER A 240 -17.74 -0.03 -3.46
N GLY A 241 -17.11 -0.30 -2.32
CA GLY A 241 -15.82 -0.97 -2.25
C GLY A 241 -15.84 -2.35 -2.90
N LEU A 242 -16.72 -3.25 -2.43
CA LEU A 242 -16.83 -4.62 -2.94
C LEU A 242 -17.11 -4.67 -4.44
N ARG A 243 -17.98 -3.78 -4.92
CA ARG A 243 -18.28 -3.65 -6.35
C ARG A 243 -17.02 -3.27 -7.14
N ALA A 244 -16.31 -2.23 -6.71
CA ALA A 244 -15.13 -1.75 -7.39
C ALA A 244 -13.98 -2.77 -7.37
N GLN A 245 -13.81 -3.51 -6.26
CA GLN A 245 -12.87 -4.61 -6.17
C GLN A 245 -13.17 -5.69 -7.21
N ARG A 246 -14.42 -6.16 -7.30
CA ARG A 246 -14.84 -7.16 -8.29
C ARG A 246 -14.60 -6.67 -9.71
N ALA A 247 -14.93 -5.42 -10.00
CA ALA A 247 -14.73 -4.84 -11.33
C ALA A 247 -13.24 -4.70 -11.69
N ALA A 248 -12.39 -4.33 -10.72
CA ALA A 248 -10.94 -4.28 -10.92
C ALA A 248 -10.35 -5.68 -11.14
N VAL A 249 -10.80 -6.69 -10.39
CA VAL A 249 -10.36 -8.08 -10.59
C VAL A 249 -10.77 -8.59 -11.97
N ALA A 250 -12.03 -8.39 -12.36
CA ALA A 250 -12.52 -8.79 -13.68
C ALA A 250 -11.74 -8.12 -14.82
N LEU A 251 -11.40 -6.84 -14.68
CA LEU A 251 -10.55 -6.14 -15.64
C LEU A 251 -9.14 -6.76 -15.70
N LEU A 252 -8.53 -7.05 -14.56
CA LEU A 252 -7.19 -7.63 -14.53
C LEU A 252 -7.17 -9.05 -15.12
N GLU A 253 -8.23 -9.84 -14.90
CA GLU A 253 -8.39 -11.16 -15.50
C GLU A 253 -8.58 -11.07 -17.03
N SER A 254 -9.38 -10.11 -17.53
CA SER A 254 -9.61 -9.97 -18.96
C SER A 254 -8.37 -9.53 -19.76
N TYR A 255 -7.32 -9.09 -19.08
CA TYR A 255 -6.03 -8.71 -19.66
C TYR A 255 -4.90 -9.68 -19.29
N GLU A 256 -5.23 -10.87 -18.75
CA GLU A 256 -4.27 -11.89 -18.29
C GLU A 256 -3.23 -11.33 -17.29
N VAL A 257 -3.62 -10.33 -16.50
CA VAL A 257 -2.82 -9.83 -15.38
C VAL A 257 -3.09 -10.66 -14.12
N LEU A 258 -4.31 -11.17 -14.00
CA LEU A 258 -4.72 -12.15 -12.99
C LEU A 258 -5.26 -13.43 -13.67
N PRO A 259 -5.19 -14.60 -12.99
CA PRO A 259 -4.46 -14.81 -11.74
C PRO A 259 -2.94 -14.68 -11.98
N LEU A 260 -2.19 -14.30 -10.96
CA LEU A 260 -0.74 -14.38 -11.04
C LEU A 260 -0.35 -15.86 -11.02
N ASP A 261 0.45 -16.29 -11.99
CA ASP A 261 0.92 -17.68 -12.06
C ASP A 261 1.43 -18.13 -10.68
N ARG A 262 0.93 -19.28 -10.19
CA ARG A 262 1.39 -19.86 -8.93
C ARG A 262 2.92 -19.95 -8.98
N HIS A 263 3.60 -19.44 -7.95
CA HIS A 263 5.04 -19.62 -7.91
C HIS A 263 5.32 -21.13 -7.81
N PRO A 264 6.20 -21.70 -8.64
CA PRO A 264 6.73 -23.03 -8.36
C PRO A 264 7.64 -22.89 -7.14
N VAL A 265 7.08 -22.89 -5.93
CA VAL A 265 7.83 -23.17 -4.71
C VAL A 265 7.07 -24.27 -3.98
N GLY A 266 7.37 -25.51 -4.37
CA GLY A 266 7.24 -26.62 -3.44
C GLY A 266 8.41 -26.56 -2.47
N GLY A 267 8.14 -26.29 -1.19
CA GLY A 267 8.80 -27.00 -0.09
C GLY A 267 10.20 -26.58 0.40
N THR A 268 10.82 -25.48 -0.05
CA THR A 268 12.12 -25.06 0.54
C THR A 268 12.03 -23.74 1.33
N ARG A 269 12.51 -23.79 2.58
CA ARG A 269 12.53 -22.69 3.55
C ARG A 269 13.08 -21.39 2.91
N LEU A 270 12.23 -20.36 2.93
CA LEU A 270 12.32 -19.05 2.27
C LEU A 270 13.44 -18.10 2.74
N LYS A 271 14.55 -18.58 3.31
CA LYS A 271 15.62 -17.69 3.83
C LYS A 271 16.46 -16.99 2.75
N GLU A 272 16.35 -17.38 1.48
CA GLU A 272 17.25 -16.91 0.41
C GLU A 272 16.54 -16.45 -0.87
N PHE A 273 15.30 -15.97 -0.80
CA PHE A 273 14.69 -15.40 -2.01
C PHE A 273 15.17 -13.95 -2.22
N PRO A 274 15.86 -13.65 -3.33
CA PRO A 274 16.06 -12.26 -3.71
C PRO A 274 14.69 -11.62 -3.94
N TYR A 275 14.47 -10.46 -3.33
CA TYR A 275 13.22 -9.65 -3.28
C TYR A 275 12.69 -9.16 -4.64
N TYR A 276 13.06 -9.81 -5.73
CA TYR A 276 12.72 -9.42 -7.08
C TYR A 276 12.04 -10.59 -7.77
N LEU A 277 10.77 -10.43 -8.13
CA LEU A 277 10.20 -11.18 -9.24
C LEU A 277 10.77 -10.50 -10.50
N PRO A 278 11.70 -11.08 -11.28
CA PRO A 278 12.02 -10.54 -12.59
C PRO A 278 10.95 -10.92 -13.61
N GLY A 279 10.89 -10.14 -14.71
CA GLY A 279 10.11 -10.49 -15.90
C GLY A 279 8.60 -10.27 -15.79
N ARG A 280 7.84 -11.03 -16.60
CA ARG A 280 6.39 -10.86 -16.85
C ARG A 280 5.56 -10.82 -15.57
N ARG A 281 5.89 -11.65 -14.58
CA ARG A 281 5.13 -11.72 -13.31
C ARG A 281 5.23 -10.45 -12.48
N ALA A 282 6.42 -9.85 -12.43
CA ALA A 282 6.64 -8.57 -11.76
C ALA A 282 5.79 -7.46 -12.36
N GLU A 283 5.74 -7.47 -13.69
CA GLU A 283 4.99 -6.51 -14.49
C GLU A 283 3.48 -6.68 -14.26
N GLN A 284 2.99 -7.93 -14.24
CA GLN A 284 1.59 -8.25 -13.89
C GLN A 284 1.26 -7.80 -12.46
N ALA A 285 2.12 -8.11 -11.47
CA ALA A 285 1.91 -7.71 -10.08
C ALA A 285 1.89 -6.18 -9.90
N ARG A 286 2.81 -5.45 -10.55
CA ARG A 286 2.84 -3.98 -10.54
C ARG A 286 1.56 -3.40 -11.15
N THR A 287 1.09 -3.95 -12.27
CA THR A 287 -0.13 -3.47 -12.92
C THR A 287 -1.38 -3.79 -12.12
N ALA A 288 -1.47 -5.00 -11.55
CA ALA A 288 -2.55 -5.35 -10.63
C ALA A 288 -2.64 -4.37 -9.46
N LEU A 289 -1.49 -4.10 -8.82
CA LEU A 289 -1.41 -3.15 -7.71
C LEU A 289 -1.80 -1.74 -8.16
N ALA A 290 -1.30 -1.26 -9.29
CA ALA A 290 -1.60 0.07 -9.81
C ALA A 290 -3.10 0.24 -10.11
N VAL A 291 -3.71 -0.70 -10.84
CA VAL A 291 -5.15 -0.67 -11.19
C VAL A 291 -6.00 -0.68 -9.91
N LYS A 292 -5.78 -1.65 -9.02
CA LYS A 292 -6.56 -1.75 -7.77
C LYS A 292 -6.43 -0.51 -6.91
N THR A 293 -5.20 0.01 -6.76
CA THR A 293 -4.93 1.19 -5.95
C THR A 293 -5.66 2.42 -6.51
N MET A 294 -5.63 2.64 -7.83
CA MET A 294 -6.29 3.81 -8.40
C MET A 294 -7.82 3.70 -8.37
N VAL A 295 -8.37 2.51 -8.63
CA VAL A 295 -9.82 2.25 -8.52
C VAL A 295 -10.29 2.53 -7.10
N ALA A 296 -9.67 1.91 -6.09
CA ALA A 296 -10.04 2.08 -4.69
C ALA A 296 -10.00 3.55 -4.27
N ARG A 297 -8.97 4.28 -4.69
CA ARG A 297 -8.81 5.71 -4.39
C ARG A 297 -9.90 6.58 -4.99
N ARG A 298 -10.23 6.35 -6.26
CA ARG A 298 -11.21 7.16 -6.99
C ARG A 298 -12.65 6.87 -6.54
N VAL A 299 -12.93 5.64 -6.15
CA VAL A 299 -14.14 5.27 -5.40
C VAL A 299 -14.24 6.07 -4.10
N ALA A 300 -13.17 6.11 -3.31
CA ALA A 300 -13.11 6.87 -2.07
C ALA A 300 -13.38 8.37 -2.28
N ALA A 301 -12.73 8.99 -3.28
CA ALA A 301 -12.94 10.40 -3.63
C ALA A 301 -14.37 10.68 -4.10
N GLY A 302 -14.88 9.86 -5.02
CA GLY A 302 -16.26 9.96 -5.49
C GLY A 302 -17.24 9.89 -4.33
N PHE A 303 -17.11 8.88 -3.48
CA PHE A 303 -17.94 8.67 -2.30
C PHE A 303 -17.92 9.85 -1.33
N GLN A 304 -16.72 10.34 -0.97
CA GLN A 304 -16.57 11.50 -0.08
C GLN A 304 -17.25 12.75 -0.66
N LYS A 305 -17.06 13.00 -1.96
CA LYS A 305 -17.70 14.12 -2.68
C LYS A 305 -19.23 13.97 -2.68
N GLY A 306 -19.72 12.76 -2.89
CA GLY A 306 -21.15 12.43 -2.83
C GLY A 306 -21.75 12.72 -1.45
N CYS A 307 -21.15 12.20 -0.38
CA CYS A 307 -21.63 12.43 0.98
C CYS A 307 -21.66 13.91 1.36
N SER A 308 -20.67 14.69 0.90
CA SER A 308 -20.60 16.14 1.14
C SER A 308 -21.77 16.92 0.51
N ILE A 309 -22.36 16.42 -0.58
CA ILE A 309 -23.57 17.00 -1.19
C ILE A 309 -24.83 16.55 -0.45
N GLY A 310 -24.84 15.30 0.05
CA GLY A 310 -26.00 14.72 0.73
C GLY A 310 -26.23 15.29 2.14
N SER A 311 -25.17 15.53 2.91
CA SER A 311 -25.24 16.09 4.27
C SER A 311 -23.87 16.56 4.76
N SER A 312 -23.78 17.80 5.26
CA SER A 312 -22.55 18.33 5.86
C SER A 312 -22.14 17.57 7.13
N ASP A 313 -23.10 17.01 7.87
CA ASP A 313 -22.81 16.21 9.05
C ASP A 313 -22.39 14.78 8.69
N ALA A 314 -22.93 14.22 7.61
CA ALA A 314 -22.40 12.96 7.05
C ALA A 314 -20.94 13.13 6.61
N ALA A 315 -20.57 14.29 6.05
CA ALA A 315 -19.19 14.61 5.71
C ALA A 315 -18.27 14.74 6.95
N LYS A 316 -18.79 15.21 8.10
CA LYS A 316 -18.05 15.25 9.36
C LYS A 316 -17.82 13.86 9.94
N VAL A 317 -18.85 13.00 9.93
CA VAL A 317 -18.72 11.59 10.34
C VAL A 317 -17.73 10.87 9.44
N LEU A 318 -17.79 11.10 8.12
CA LEU A 318 -16.77 10.63 7.19
C LEU A 318 -15.40 11.18 7.52
N SER A 319 -15.26 12.47 7.84
CA SER A 319 -13.96 13.07 8.17
C SER A 319 -13.38 12.54 9.49
N SER A 320 -14.21 12.19 10.48
CA SER A 320 -13.74 11.56 11.71
C SER A 320 -13.35 10.09 11.47
N ALA A 321 -14.18 9.34 10.73
CA ALA A 321 -13.92 7.99 10.23
C ALA A 321 -12.63 7.91 9.40
N TYR A 322 -12.50 8.87 8.47
CA TYR A 322 -11.34 9.09 7.63
C TYR A 322 -10.17 9.49 8.50
N SER A 323 -10.27 10.40 9.49
CA SER A 323 -9.07 10.86 10.22
C SER A 323 -8.35 9.73 10.97
N SER A 324 -9.07 8.73 11.46
CA SER A 324 -8.50 7.54 12.11
C SER A 324 -7.87 6.58 11.08
N SER A 325 -8.56 6.38 9.96
CA SER A 325 -8.13 5.51 8.84
C SER A 325 -7.01 6.16 7.98
N VAL A 326 -7.04 7.47 7.82
CA VAL A 326 -6.12 8.32 7.05
C VAL A 326 -4.87 8.65 7.84
N ARG A 327 -4.90 8.75 9.19
CA ARG A 327 -3.65 8.75 9.97
C ARG A 327 -2.88 7.46 9.79
N MET A 328 -3.58 6.34 9.62
CA MET A 328 -2.98 5.08 9.21
C MET A 328 -2.44 5.17 7.77
N VAL A 329 -3.25 5.53 6.77
CA VAL A 329 -2.82 5.64 5.35
C VAL A 329 -1.69 6.66 5.12
N ALA A 330 -1.70 7.79 5.82
CA ALA A 330 -0.69 8.87 5.73
C ALA A 330 0.69 8.47 6.27
N SER A 331 0.79 7.37 7.04
CA SER A 331 2.07 6.82 7.49
C SER A 331 2.90 6.16 6.37
N GLY A 332 2.34 6.07 5.15
CA GLY A 332 3.07 5.57 3.98
C GLY A 332 3.31 4.07 3.97
N SER A 333 2.78 3.32 4.95
CA SER A 333 2.85 1.87 4.94
C SER A 333 1.75 1.27 4.05
N LEU A 334 2.12 0.40 3.11
CA LEU A 334 1.19 -0.44 2.36
C LEU A 334 0.24 -1.22 3.29
N GLU A 335 0.73 -1.56 4.49
CA GLU A 335 -0.01 -2.20 5.58
C GLU A 335 -1.18 -1.34 6.08
N ALA A 336 -1.08 -0.02 5.99
CA ALA A 336 -2.11 0.87 6.51
C ALA A 336 -3.23 1.12 5.49
N VAL A 337 -2.90 1.18 4.21
CA VAL A 337 -3.89 1.13 3.10
C VAL A 337 -4.60 -0.21 3.09
N ALA A 338 -3.84 -1.30 3.29
CA ALA A 338 -4.37 -2.63 3.47
C ALA A 338 -5.32 -2.75 4.66
N LYS A 339 -4.97 -2.19 5.83
CA LYS A 339 -5.81 -2.21 7.04
C LYS A 339 -7.07 -1.34 6.92
N VAL A 340 -7.02 -0.23 6.17
CA VAL A 340 -8.22 0.57 5.87
C VAL A 340 -9.12 -0.15 4.87
N ILE A 341 -8.54 -0.78 3.85
CA ILE A 341 -9.29 -1.63 2.93
C ILE A 341 -9.86 -2.83 3.69
N ALA A 342 -9.11 -3.52 4.55
CA ALA A 342 -9.62 -4.61 5.38
C ALA A 342 -10.70 -4.13 6.36
N SER A 343 -10.52 -3.00 7.05
CA SER A 343 -11.53 -2.43 7.96
C SER A 343 -12.83 -2.04 7.24
N VAL A 344 -12.73 -1.43 6.06
CA VAL A 344 -13.88 -0.99 5.26
C VAL A 344 -14.56 -2.17 4.53
N PHE A 345 -13.81 -3.20 4.16
CA PHE A 345 -14.33 -4.34 3.40
C PHE A 345 -14.75 -5.53 4.28
N GLU A 346 -14.17 -5.71 5.46
CA GLU A 346 -14.46 -6.86 6.35
C GLU A 346 -15.50 -6.55 7.45
N TYR A 347 -15.59 -5.34 8.00
CA TYR A 347 -16.32 -5.13 9.27
C TYR A 347 -17.54 -4.19 9.27
N GLY A 348 -17.83 -3.45 8.20
CA GLY A 348 -19.09 -2.70 8.09
C GLY A 348 -19.40 -1.66 9.19
N THR A 349 -18.43 -1.30 10.05
CA THR A 349 -18.59 -0.27 11.09
C THR A 349 -17.45 0.74 11.04
N VAL A 350 -17.79 2.02 10.88
CA VAL A 350 -16.97 3.10 11.44
C VAL A 350 -17.28 3.14 12.92
N GLY A 351 -16.71 2.23 13.69
CA GLY A 351 -16.67 2.32 15.14
C GLY A 351 -15.28 1.92 15.55
N ALA A 352 -14.83 2.43 16.70
CA ALA A 352 -13.99 1.57 17.51
C ALA A 352 -14.70 0.22 17.53
N ALA A 353 -14.15 -0.80 16.87
CA ALA A 353 -14.36 -2.13 17.40
C ALA A 353 -13.98 -1.99 18.88
N PRO A 354 -14.73 -2.59 19.80
CA PRO A 354 -14.12 -2.89 21.06
C PRO A 354 -12.83 -3.61 20.65
N PHE A 355 -11.69 -3.05 21.05
CA PHE A 355 -10.75 -3.93 21.71
C PHE A 355 -11.63 -4.64 22.74
N THR A 356 -12.22 -5.77 22.35
CA THR A 356 -12.55 -6.78 23.31
C THR A 356 -11.23 -6.95 24.02
N ASP A 357 -11.25 -6.74 25.32
CA ASP A 357 -10.18 -7.19 26.19
C ASP A 357 -9.96 -8.72 26.04
N ASP A 358 -10.67 -9.41 25.15
CA ASP A 358 -10.24 -10.62 24.46
C ASP A 358 -9.04 -10.31 23.55
N VAL A 359 -7.88 -10.24 24.20
CA VAL A 359 -6.59 -10.70 23.70
C VAL A 359 -6.80 -11.91 22.77
N GLU A 360 -6.02 -12.03 21.67
CA GLU A 360 -5.64 -13.30 20.99
C GLU A 360 -5.78 -13.39 19.45
N SER A 361 -6.10 -12.31 18.72
CA SER A 361 -5.87 -12.32 17.25
C SER A 361 -4.71 -11.42 16.84
N LEU A 362 -3.46 -11.88 17.05
CA LEU A 362 -2.33 -11.24 16.37
C LEU A 362 -2.35 -11.64 14.88
N GLY A 363 -2.08 -10.70 13.98
CA GLY A 363 -1.85 -11.01 12.58
C GLY A 363 -0.37 -11.34 12.34
N TRP A 364 -0.08 -12.45 11.67
CA TRP A 364 1.27 -12.77 11.18
C TRP A 364 1.30 -12.78 9.65
N MET A 365 2.39 -12.33 9.04
CA MET A 365 2.43 -12.15 7.59
C MET A 365 3.06 -13.37 6.88
N PHE A 366 2.39 -13.85 5.84
CA PHE A 366 2.89 -14.89 4.93
C PHE A 366 2.98 -14.37 3.50
N HIS A 367 3.84 -14.99 2.68
CA HIS A 367 3.87 -14.70 1.25
C HIS A 367 2.61 -15.26 0.60
N CYS A 368 1.90 -14.40 -0.12
CA CYS A 368 0.72 -14.77 -0.86
C CYS A 368 1.06 -15.81 -1.94
N PRO A 369 0.41 -16.97 -1.94
CA PRO A 369 0.70 -18.03 -2.90
C PRO A 369 0.33 -17.66 -4.34
N ALA A 370 -0.61 -16.71 -4.52
CA ALA A 370 -0.91 -16.16 -5.83
C ALA A 370 0.16 -15.17 -6.31
N CYS A 371 0.46 -14.13 -5.53
CA CYS A 371 1.21 -12.97 -6.03
C CYS A 371 2.65 -12.84 -5.51
N GLY A 372 3.02 -13.60 -4.48
CA GLY A 372 4.32 -13.48 -3.79
C GLY A 372 4.46 -12.25 -2.88
N ALA A 373 3.51 -11.31 -2.90
CA ALA A 373 3.50 -10.20 -1.95
C ALA A 373 3.11 -10.68 -0.55
N TRP A 374 3.37 -9.88 0.46
CA TRP A 374 2.93 -10.19 1.82
C TRP A 374 1.41 -10.11 1.95
N GLY A 375 0.82 -11.08 2.65
CA GLY A 375 -0.55 -11.07 3.12
C GLY A 375 -0.63 -11.37 4.60
N ASP A 376 -1.72 -10.93 5.20
CA ASP A 376 -2.01 -11.08 6.62
C ASP A 376 -2.66 -12.43 6.86
N MET A 377 -2.11 -13.22 7.77
CA MET A 377 -2.73 -14.42 8.29
C MET A 377 -3.31 -14.12 9.66
N TYR A 378 -4.55 -14.56 9.85
CA TYR A 378 -5.34 -14.41 11.03
C TYR A 378 -5.62 -15.80 11.58
N GLY A 379 -5.59 -15.92 12.90
CA GLY A 379 -5.78 -17.18 13.60
C GLY A 379 -5.90 -16.95 15.09
N ASN A 380 -6.09 -18.03 15.82
CA ASN A 380 -6.00 -17.98 17.29
C ASN A 380 -4.53 -17.94 17.70
N VAL A 381 -4.25 -17.18 18.75
CA VAL A 381 -2.95 -17.17 19.42
C VAL A 381 -3.15 -17.65 20.83
N GLU A 382 -2.54 -18.77 21.17
CA GLU A 382 -2.55 -19.28 22.52
C GLU A 382 -1.13 -19.14 23.08
N GLN A 383 -1.02 -18.59 24.29
CA GLN A 383 0.23 -18.62 25.04
C GLN A 383 0.19 -19.81 25.99
N GLU A 384 1.03 -20.79 25.74
CA GLU A 384 1.20 -21.92 26.65
C GLU A 384 2.47 -21.75 27.47
N GLU A 385 2.47 -22.20 28.72
CA GLU A 385 3.72 -22.32 29.48
C GLU A 385 4.66 -23.28 28.74
N CYS A 386 5.89 -22.84 28.45
CA CYS A 386 6.86 -23.71 27.80
C CYS A 386 7.16 -24.88 28.73
N PRO A 387 7.04 -26.14 28.26
CA PRO A 387 7.22 -27.35 29.07
C PRO A 387 8.60 -27.49 29.73
N CYS A 388 9.55 -26.63 29.38
CA CYS A 388 10.84 -26.51 30.07
C CYS A 388 10.70 -26.13 31.56
N GLY A 389 9.56 -25.60 32.03
CA GLY A 389 9.30 -25.35 33.46
C GLY A 389 10.34 -24.44 34.13
N GLY A 390 10.91 -23.48 33.41
CA GLY A 390 11.99 -22.62 33.90
C GLY A 390 13.37 -23.31 33.96
N HIS A 391 13.57 -24.42 33.25
CA HIS A 391 14.88 -25.07 33.14
C HIS A 391 15.92 -24.05 32.64
N PRO A 392 17.16 -24.03 33.19
CA PRO A 392 18.19 -23.04 32.86
C PRO A 392 18.66 -23.03 31.38
N ASN A 393 18.18 -23.98 30.57
CA ASN A 393 18.43 -24.04 29.12
C ASN A 393 17.22 -23.62 28.28
N CYS A 394 16.14 -23.17 28.92
CA CYS A 394 14.96 -22.67 28.23
C CYS A 394 15.29 -21.32 27.59
N GLN A 395 15.12 -21.24 26.28
CA GLN A 395 15.43 -20.04 25.50
C GLN A 395 14.23 -19.09 25.37
N SER A 396 13.04 -19.49 25.83
CA SER A 396 11.92 -18.57 26.02
C SER A 396 12.24 -17.65 27.19
N SER A 397 12.22 -16.33 26.95
CA SER A 397 12.60 -15.32 27.94
C SER A 397 11.51 -15.04 28.97
N ASP A 398 10.26 -15.39 28.67
CA ASP A 398 9.09 -15.19 29.53
C ASP A 398 8.51 -16.50 30.06
N GLY A 399 9.03 -17.65 29.61
CA GLY A 399 8.54 -18.97 30.01
C GLY A 399 7.28 -19.40 29.28
N PHE A 400 6.84 -18.65 28.27
CA PHE A 400 5.71 -19.00 27.41
C PHE A 400 6.19 -19.35 26.00
N ARG A 401 5.40 -20.16 25.29
CA ARG A 401 5.51 -20.37 23.85
C ARG A 401 4.23 -19.87 23.19
N THR A 402 4.39 -19.27 22.03
CA THR A 402 3.29 -18.73 21.24
C THR A 402 2.85 -19.76 20.22
N ILE A 403 1.69 -20.34 20.46
CA ILE A 403 1.05 -21.29 19.55
C ILE A 403 0.08 -20.52 18.68
N THR A 404 0.18 -20.72 17.38
CA THR A 404 -0.73 -20.08 16.42
C THR A 404 -1.54 -21.11 15.67
N THR A 405 -2.86 -20.89 15.57
CA THR A 405 -3.75 -21.71 14.74
C THR A 405 -4.30 -20.84 13.61
N PRO A 406 -3.64 -20.82 12.43
CA PRO A 406 -4.10 -20.07 11.28
C PRO A 406 -5.51 -20.47 10.87
N ARG A 407 -6.36 -19.48 10.58
CA ARG A 407 -7.74 -19.69 10.12
C ARG A 407 -8.05 -18.98 8.82
N LYS A 408 -7.39 -17.86 8.56
CA LYS A 408 -7.69 -17.01 7.42
C LYS A 408 -6.45 -16.31 6.91
N PHE A 409 -6.32 -16.20 5.59
CA PHE A 409 -5.27 -15.43 4.94
C PHE A 409 -5.87 -14.34 4.06
N TYR A 410 -5.26 -13.17 4.06
CA TYR A 410 -5.63 -12.04 3.22
C TYR A 410 -4.41 -11.39 2.57
N CYS A 411 -4.27 -11.52 1.26
CA CYS A 411 -3.26 -10.78 0.53
C CYS A 411 -3.75 -9.39 0.14
N THR A 412 -3.05 -8.38 0.62
CA THR A 412 -3.38 -6.97 0.37
C THR A 412 -3.07 -6.53 -1.06
N ALA A 413 -2.11 -7.18 -1.73
CA ALA A 413 -1.70 -6.86 -3.09
C ALA A 413 -2.67 -7.42 -4.14
N CYS A 414 -3.04 -8.70 -4.02
CA CYS A 414 -3.91 -9.35 -5.00
C CYS A 414 -5.32 -9.65 -4.48
N SER A 415 -5.65 -9.24 -3.25
CA SER A 415 -6.96 -9.45 -2.62
C SER A 415 -7.36 -10.93 -2.54
N LEU A 416 -6.37 -11.84 -2.51
CA LEU A 416 -6.63 -13.26 -2.27
C LEU A 416 -7.06 -13.40 -0.81
N THR A 417 -8.27 -13.89 -0.61
CA THR A 417 -8.77 -14.30 0.71
C THR A 417 -8.87 -15.82 0.73
N LEU A 418 -8.39 -16.44 1.79
CA LEU A 418 -8.56 -17.86 2.08
C LEU A 418 -9.18 -17.92 3.48
N ASP A 419 -10.38 -18.46 3.61
CA ASP A 419 -11.22 -18.30 4.80
C ASP A 419 -11.43 -19.61 5.60
N ASP A 420 -10.82 -20.73 5.17
CA ASP A 420 -10.88 -22.01 5.89
C ASP A 420 -9.57 -22.83 5.81
N LYS A 421 -9.52 -23.92 6.60
CA LYS A 421 -8.35 -24.79 6.73
C LYS A 421 -7.99 -25.43 5.40
N GLU A 422 -8.98 -25.93 4.67
CA GLU A 422 -8.82 -26.60 3.38
C GLU A 422 -8.24 -25.65 2.31
N GLU A 423 -8.67 -24.40 2.29
CA GLU A 423 -8.17 -23.36 1.39
C GLU A 423 -6.73 -22.96 1.71
N LEU A 424 -6.38 -22.84 3.00
CA LEU A 424 -5.00 -22.59 3.44
C LEU A 424 -4.07 -23.74 3.05
N GLU A 425 -4.47 -24.99 3.29
CA GLU A 425 -3.73 -26.19 2.90
C GLU A 425 -3.53 -26.27 1.38
N ALA A 426 -4.61 -26.06 0.61
CA ALA A 426 -4.56 -26.08 -0.84
C ALA A 426 -3.64 -24.98 -1.41
N ALA A 427 -3.43 -23.90 -0.65
CA ALA A 427 -2.54 -22.81 -0.97
C ALA A 427 -1.12 -22.96 -0.40
N ALA A 428 -0.82 -24.12 0.23
CA ALA A 428 0.44 -24.41 0.91
C ALA A 428 0.83 -23.35 1.96
N LEU A 429 -0.18 -22.76 2.61
CA LEU A 429 -0.01 -21.90 3.76
C LEU A 429 -0.24 -22.71 5.04
N PRO A 430 0.35 -22.31 6.18
CA PRO A 430 0.08 -22.96 7.45
C PRO A 430 -1.41 -22.94 7.76
N SER A 431 -1.92 -24.11 8.11
CA SER A 431 -3.32 -24.42 8.37
C SER A 431 -3.51 -25.23 9.65
N GLU A 432 -2.39 -25.68 10.22
CA GLU A 432 -2.32 -26.40 11.49
C GLU A 432 -1.63 -25.54 12.52
N GLU A 433 -1.70 -26.01 13.75
CA GLU A 433 -1.04 -25.42 14.90
C GLU A 433 0.48 -25.28 14.64
N GLU A 434 0.99 -24.05 14.68
CA GLU A 434 2.40 -23.73 14.46
C GLU A 434 2.96 -23.04 15.70
N ASP A 435 3.98 -23.66 16.30
CA ASP A 435 4.75 -23.10 17.41
C ASP A 435 5.74 -22.07 16.82
N LEU A 436 5.45 -20.78 17.02
CA LEU A 436 6.31 -19.71 16.50
C LEU A 436 7.64 -19.63 17.26
N ASP A 437 7.71 -20.21 18.44
CA ASP A 437 8.88 -20.22 19.31
C ASP A 437 9.60 -21.57 19.21
N GLU A 438 10.20 -21.86 18.03
CA GLU A 438 11.04 -23.06 17.74
C GLU A 438 12.15 -23.33 18.78
N LYS A 439 12.39 -22.39 19.71
CA LYS A 439 13.38 -22.44 20.76
C LYS A 439 12.93 -23.17 22.04
N CYS A 440 11.66 -23.58 22.15
CA CYS A 440 11.20 -24.44 23.23
C CYS A 440 11.46 -25.92 22.84
N PRO A 441 12.43 -26.63 23.46
CA PRO A 441 12.72 -28.01 23.09
C PRO A 441 11.51 -28.90 23.40
N HIS A 442 10.94 -29.53 22.37
CA HIS A 442 9.95 -30.59 22.55
C HIS A 442 10.62 -31.75 23.30
N GLY A 443 10.06 -32.11 24.46
CA GLY A 443 10.54 -33.21 25.31
C GLY A 443 10.43 -34.58 24.65
#